data_AF-A0AAC9J059-F1
#
_entry.id   AF-A0AAC9J059-F1
#
_cell.length_a   1.000
_cell.length_b   1.000
_cell.length_c   1.000
_cell.angle_alpha   90.00
_cell.angle_beta   90.00
_cell.angle_gamma   90.00
#
_symmetry.space_group_name_H-M   'P 1'
#
loop_
_entity.id
_entity.type
_entity.pdbx_description
1 polymer ?
#
loop_
_entity_poly.entity_id
_entity_poly.type
_entity_poly.pdbx_seq_one_letter_code
_entity_poly.pdbx_strand_id
1 'polypeptide(L)'
;MDQQIKEYIALPLAINVFKHDRPLFKNWSMANLYLSKIDHVVEQMQDDFNQLRGKYYNRVRKLNDSYIIDGRKYTFTSEQLREMTAEVAHRYMSGDKATDFEIKNIIPYTESPDL
;
A
#
# COMPACT_ATOMS: atom_id res chain seq x y z
N MET A 1 11.47 0.03 -18.35
CA MET A 1 11.47 -0.81 -17.13
C MET A 1 10.18 -1.58 -17.12
N ASP A 2 10.24 -2.87 -16.80
CA ASP A 2 9.07 -3.75 -16.71
C ASP A 2 8.06 -3.24 -15.68
N GLN A 3 6.76 -3.31 -16.00
CA GLN A 3 5.69 -2.79 -15.13
C GLN A 3 5.63 -3.54 -13.79
N GLN A 4 5.88 -4.85 -13.78
CA GLN A 4 5.89 -5.64 -12.53
C GLN A 4 7.07 -5.27 -11.63
N ILE A 5 8.19 -4.82 -12.19
CA ILE A 5 9.32 -4.27 -11.42
C ILE A 5 8.95 -2.93 -10.77
N LYS A 6 8.26 -2.05 -11.51
CA LYS A 6 7.75 -0.79 -10.94
C LYS A 6 6.78 -1.06 -9.79
N GLU A 7 5.84 -1.99 -9.99
CA GLU A 7 4.90 -2.42 -8.94
C GLU A 7 5.63 -3.02 -7.75
N TYR A 8 6.64 -3.88 -7.96
CA TYR A 8 7.44 -4.46 -6.87
C TYR A 8 8.15 -3.39 -6.02
N ILE A 9 8.59 -2.29 -6.64
CA ILE A 9 9.20 -1.15 -5.94
C ILE A 9 8.13 -0.32 -5.22
N ALA A 10 7.00 -0.06 -5.86
CA ALA A 10 5.98 0.88 -5.39
C ALA A 10 5.02 0.27 -4.34
N LEU A 11 4.70 -1.02 -4.40
CA LEU A 11 3.83 -1.70 -3.45
C LEU A 11 4.21 -1.48 -1.98
N PRO A 12 5.46 -1.72 -1.54
CA PRO A 12 5.82 -1.48 -0.14
C PRO A 12 5.73 0.00 0.25
N LEU A 13 5.91 0.93 -0.70
CA LEU A 13 5.71 2.36 -0.45
C LEU A 13 4.22 2.69 -0.28
N ALA A 14 3.36 2.16 -1.15
CA ALA A 14 1.91 2.36 -1.08
C ALA A 14 1.32 1.75 0.21
N ILE A 15 1.76 0.55 0.60
CA ILE A 15 1.38 -0.07 1.87
C ILE A 15 1.74 0.85 3.05
N ASN A 16 2.93 1.46 3.03
CA ASN A 16 3.34 2.38 4.09
C ASN A 16 2.50 3.65 4.13
N VAL A 17 2.11 4.19 2.98
CA VAL A 17 1.17 5.33 2.90
C VAL A 17 -0.16 4.96 3.55
N PHE A 18 -0.78 3.85 3.15
CA PHE A 18 -2.04 3.42 3.75
C PHE A 18 -1.95 3.16 5.25
N LYS A 19 -0.87 2.51 5.72
CA LYS A 19 -0.65 2.28 7.16
C LYS A 19 -0.45 3.58 7.94
N HIS A 20 0.26 4.54 7.36
CA HIS A 20 0.49 5.85 7.96
C HIS A 20 -0.82 6.66 8.05
N ASP A 21 -1.65 6.60 7.01
CA ASP A 21 -2.87 7.41 6.92
C ASP A 21 -4.06 6.78 7.65
N ARG A 22 -4.08 5.45 7.80
CA ARG A 22 -5.11 4.70 8.54
C ARG A 22 -5.55 5.34 9.86
N PRO A 23 -4.66 5.73 10.81
CA PRO A 23 -5.08 6.35 12.07
C PRO A 23 -5.83 7.67 11.92
N LEU A 24 -5.65 8.41 10.80
CA LEU A 24 -6.33 9.68 10.56
C LEU A 24 -7.85 9.53 10.40
N PHE A 25 -8.32 8.33 10.06
CA PHE A 25 -9.73 8.05 9.78
C PHE A 25 -10.50 7.49 10.99
N LYS A 26 -9.85 7.30 12.14
CA LYS A 26 -10.47 6.66 13.32
C LYS A 26 -11.69 7.41 13.89
N ASN A 27 -11.72 8.75 13.75
CA ASN A 27 -12.75 9.59 14.35
C ASN A 27 -13.84 10.01 13.36
N TRP A 28 -13.87 9.44 12.16
CA TRP A 28 -14.85 9.80 11.13
C TRP A 28 -16.16 9.05 11.35
N SER A 29 -17.28 9.67 10.98
CA SER A 29 -18.61 9.03 11.06
C SER A 29 -18.70 7.72 10.28
N MET A 30 -17.89 7.59 9.21
CA MET A 30 -17.75 6.38 8.39
C MET A 30 -16.44 5.62 8.66
N ALA A 31 -15.83 5.80 9.84
CA ALA A 31 -14.54 5.20 10.18
C ALA A 31 -14.50 3.69 9.88
N ASN A 32 -15.54 2.95 10.24
CA ASN A 32 -15.59 1.50 10.04
C ASN A 32 -15.51 1.10 8.56
N LEU A 33 -16.19 1.84 7.68
CA LEU A 33 -16.15 1.60 6.24
C LEU A 33 -14.74 1.87 5.68
N TYR A 34 -14.18 3.04 5.98
CA TYR A 34 -12.87 3.44 5.48
C TYR A 34 -11.74 2.58 6.02
N LEU A 35 -11.74 2.31 7.33
CA LEU A 35 -10.74 1.47 7.97
C LEU A 35 -10.81 0.03 7.44
N SER A 36 -12.02 -0.51 7.23
CA SER A 36 -12.19 -1.84 6.62
C SER A 36 -11.65 -1.87 5.19
N LYS A 37 -11.91 -0.83 4.38
CA LYS A 37 -11.35 -0.73 3.03
C LYS A 37 -9.83 -0.64 3.05
N ILE A 38 -9.26 0.19 3.92
CA ILE A 38 -7.81 0.35 4.06
C ILE A 38 -7.16 -0.98 4.49
N ASP A 39 -7.73 -1.67 5.47
CA ASP A 39 -7.22 -2.96 5.93
C ASP A 39 -7.23 -3.99 4.81
N HIS A 40 -8.35 -4.10 4.09
CA HIS A 40 -8.49 -4.98 2.93
C HIS A 40 -7.47 -4.66 1.83
N VAL A 41 -7.32 -3.38 1.48
CA VAL A 41 -6.35 -2.94 0.46
C VAL A 41 -4.92 -3.27 0.88
N VAL A 42 -4.58 -3.07 2.16
CA VAL A 42 -3.25 -3.38 2.69
C VAL A 42 -2.97 -4.88 2.65
N GLU A 43 -3.94 -5.71 3.05
CA GLU A 43 -3.86 -7.18 2.96
C GLU A 43 -3.65 -7.61 1.50
N GLN A 44 -4.48 -7.12 0.58
CA GLN A 44 -4.38 -7.44 -0.85
C GLN A 44 -3.03 -7.01 -1.45
N MET A 45 -2.55 -5.80 -1.16
CA MET A 45 -1.24 -5.32 -1.61
C MET A 45 -0.09 -6.16 -1.05
N GLN A 46 -0.21 -6.62 0.20
CA GLN A 46 0.82 -7.42 0.85
C GLN A 46 0.94 -8.80 0.20
N ASP A 47 -0.19 -9.40 -0.17
CA ASP A 47 -0.24 -10.69 -0.88
C ASP A 47 0.36 -10.58 -2.28
N ASP A 48 -0.05 -9.58 -3.07
CA ASP A 48 0.51 -9.33 -4.40
C ASP A 48 2.03 -9.02 -4.32
N PHE A 49 2.46 -8.26 -3.31
CA PHE A 49 3.88 -8.02 -3.07
C PHE A 49 4.64 -9.31 -2.74
N ASN A 50 4.07 -10.20 -1.93
CA ASN A 50 4.70 -11.47 -1.59
C ASN A 50 4.86 -12.38 -2.82
N GLN A 51 3.88 -12.38 -3.73
CA GLN A 51 3.98 -13.09 -5.01
C GLN A 51 5.10 -12.51 -5.89
N LEU A 52 5.17 -11.18 -6.02
CA LEU A 52 6.22 -10.50 -6.79
C LEU A 52 7.61 -10.68 -6.16
N ARG A 53 7.69 -10.72 -4.83
CA ARG A 53 8.94 -10.94 -4.10
C ARG A 53 9.61 -12.24 -4.49
N GLY A 54 8.84 -13.33 -4.68
CA GLY A 54 9.40 -14.59 -5.17
C GLY A 54 10.12 -14.45 -6.53
N LYS A 55 9.64 -13.57 -7.41
CA LYS A 55 10.23 -13.29 -8.73
C LYS A 55 11.41 -12.31 -8.69
N TYR A 56 11.30 -11.26 -7.89
CA TYR A 56 12.16 -10.08 -8.02
C TYR A 56 13.13 -9.85 -6.86
N TYR A 57 13.02 -10.61 -5.76
CA TYR A 57 13.91 -10.45 -4.59
C TYR A 57 15.40 -10.50 -4.93
N ASN A 58 15.83 -11.43 -5.79
CA ASN A 58 17.24 -11.54 -6.22
C ASN A 58 17.63 -10.56 -7.33
N ARG A 59 16.64 -9.93 -7.97
CA ARG A 59 16.82 -9.07 -9.15
C ARG A 59 16.80 -7.59 -8.81
N VAL A 60 16.08 -7.22 -7.76
CA VAL A 60 15.84 -5.84 -7.34
C VAL A 60 16.33 -5.64 -5.92
N ARG A 61 17.34 -4.78 -5.75
CA ARG A 61 17.91 -4.41 -4.45
C ARG A 61 17.84 -2.90 -4.24
N LYS A 62 17.22 -2.47 -3.15
CA LYS A 62 17.19 -1.06 -2.73
C LYS A 62 18.58 -0.63 -2.22
N LEU A 63 19.01 0.57 -2.60
CA LEU A 63 20.25 1.23 -2.18
C LEU A 63 19.96 2.71 -1.93
N ASN A 64 19.74 3.13 -0.69
CA ASN A 64 19.45 4.53 -0.33
C ASN A 64 18.41 5.19 -1.27
N ASP A 65 18.88 6.06 -2.16
CA ASP A 65 18.20 6.86 -3.19
C ASP A 65 18.04 6.16 -4.56
N SER A 66 18.41 4.89 -4.65
CA SER A 66 18.50 4.14 -5.89
C SER A 66 18.12 2.66 -5.74
N TYR A 67 17.97 1.99 -6.87
CA TYR A 67 17.70 0.55 -6.96
C TYR A 67 18.68 -0.09 -7.93
N ILE A 68 19.25 -1.24 -7.56
CA ILE A 68 19.90 -2.13 -8.52
C ILE A 68 18.84 -3.06 -9.07
N ILE A 69 18.67 -3.08 -10.38
CA ILE A 69 17.71 -3.92 -11.10
C ILE A 69 18.51 -4.66 -12.16
N ASP A 70 18.57 -5.98 -12.06
CA ASP A 70 19.33 -6.85 -12.97
C ASP A 70 20.79 -6.36 -13.16
N GLY A 71 21.44 -5.97 -12.05
CA GLY A 71 22.82 -5.50 -12.03
C GLY A 71 23.03 -4.04 -12.48
N ARG A 72 21.99 -3.34 -12.93
CA ARG A 72 22.08 -1.93 -13.35
C ARG A 72 21.51 -1.01 -12.28
N LYS A 73 22.19 0.11 -12.02
CA LYS A 73 21.71 1.14 -11.09
C LYS A 73 20.66 2.03 -11.77
N TYR A 74 19.53 2.17 -11.09
CA TYR A 74 18.45 3.09 -11.44
C TYR A 74 18.25 4.06 -10.29
N THR A 75 18.36 5.34 -10.57
CA THR A 75 18.04 6.41 -9.62
C THR A 75 16.64 6.91 -9.94
N PHE A 76 15.81 7.07 -8.92
CA PHE A 76 14.49 7.66 -9.05
C PHE A 76 14.47 8.97 -8.27
N THR A 77 13.87 10.00 -8.85
CA THR A 77 13.55 11.20 -8.08
C THR A 77 12.42 10.91 -7.10
N SER A 78 12.31 11.72 -6.05
CA SER A 78 11.17 11.63 -5.12
C SER A 78 9.84 11.74 -5.85
N GLU A 79 9.77 12.57 -6.90
CA GLU A 79 8.55 12.73 -7.70
C GLU A 79 8.20 11.46 -8.48
N GLN A 80 9.17 10.81 -9.10
CA GLN A 80 8.94 9.53 -9.79
C GLN A 80 8.47 8.43 -8.84
N LEU A 81 9.06 8.35 -7.64
CA LEU A 81 8.61 7.40 -6.62
C LEU A 81 7.19 7.74 -6.14
N ARG A 82 6.87 9.03 -5.99
CA ARG A 82 5.53 9.51 -5.61
C ARG A 82 4.49 9.12 -6.65
N GLU A 83 4.76 9.40 -7.93
CA GLU A 83 3.87 9.06 -9.04
C GLU A 83 3.62 7.55 -9.13
N MET A 84 4.69 6.74 -9.08
CA MET A 84 4.56 5.27 -9.09
C MET A 84 3.77 4.75 -7.88
N THR A 85 4.00 5.34 -6.70
CA THR A 85 3.28 4.96 -5.48
C THR A 85 1.80 5.34 -5.57
N ALA A 86 1.49 6.53 -6.10
CA ALA A 86 0.13 7.01 -6.27
C ALA A 86 -0.63 6.18 -7.31
N GLU A 87 0.01 5.81 -8.42
CA GLU A 87 -0.57 4.92 -9.44
C GLU A 87 -0.94 3.56 -8.82
N VAL A 88 -0.01 2.92 -8.10
CA VAL A 88 -0.28 1.65 -7.41
C VAL A 88 -1.39 1.81 -6.36
N ALA A 89 -1.33 2.86 -5.54
CA ALA A 89 -2.38 3.11 -4.53
C ALA A 89 -3.77 3.25 -5.15
N HIS A 90 -3.88 4.01 -6.24
CA HIS A 90 -5.13 4.22 -6.95
C HIS A 90 -5.73 2.91 -7.49
N ARG A 91 -4.90 2.06 -8.08
CA ARG A 91 -5.33 0.79 -8.68
C ARG A 91 -6.02 -0.14 -7.69
N TYR A 92 -5.54 -0.22 -6.45
CA TYR A 92 -6.15 -1.06 -5.41
C TYR A 92 -7.32 -0.37 -4.70
N MET A 93 -7.25 0.95 -4.53
CA MET A 93 -8.29 1.69 -3.83
C MET A 93 -9.60 1.72 -4.64
N SER A 94 -9.50 2.04 -5.93
CA SER A 94 -10.66 2.29 -6.79
C SER A 94 -10.47 1.90 -8.27
N GLY A 95 -9.30 1.37 -8.65
CA GLY A 95 -8.99 1.03 -10.03
C GLY A 95 -9.18 -0.46 -10.36
N ASP A 96 -8.40 -0.95 -11.31
CA ASP A 96 -8.50 -2.32 -11.88
C ASP A 96 -8.18 -3.44 -10.89
N LYS A 97 -7.51 -3.14 -9.78
CA LYS A 97 -7.21 -4.10 -8.70
C LYS A 97 -8.15 -3.96 -7.51
N ALA A 98 -9.08 -3.02 -7.54
CA ALA A 98 -10.04 -2.87 -6.46
C ALA A 98 -10.97 -4.09 -6.42
N THR A 99 -11.05 -4.70 -5.25
CA THR A 99 -11.95 -5.83 -4.99
C THR A 99 -12.95 -5.47 -3.89
N ASP A 100 -14.05 -6.22 -3.86
CA ASP A 100 -15.05 -6.14 -2.80
C ASP A 100 -14.42 -6.48 -1.45
N PHE A 101 -14.97 -5.89 -0.39
CA PHE A 101 -14.47 -6.06 0.98
C PHE A 101 -15.65 -6.06 1.95
N GLU A 102 -15.45 -6.69 3.10
CA GLU A 102 -16.44 -6.71 4.17
C GLU A 102 -16.17 -5.59 5.17
N ILE A 103 -17.26 -4.95 5.65
CA ILE A 103 -17.17 -3.97 6.73
C ILE A 103 -16.93 -4.74 8.03
N LYS A 104 -15.73 -4.60 8.59
CA LYS A 104 -15.41 -5.07 9.94
C LYS A 104 -16.03 -4.06 10.92
N ASN A 105 -16.87 -4.55 11.85
CA ASN A 105 -17.35 -3.74 12.96
C ASN A 105 -16.18 -3.43 13.88
N ILE A 106 -15.48 -2.34 13.59
CA ILE A 106 -14.51 -1.77 14.51
C ILE A 106 -15.36 -1.06 15.54
N ILE A 107 -15.48 -1.67 16.72
CA ILE A 107 -16.26 -1.09 17.82
C ILE A 107 -15.66 0.31 18.05
N PRO A 108 -16.43 1.40 17.83
CA PRO A 108 -15.94 2.72 18.22
C PRO A 108 -15.62 2.63 19.72
N TYR A 109 -14.51 3.24 20.13
CA TYR A 109 -14.27 3.46 21.55
C TYR A 109 -15.45 4.30 22.03
N THR A 110 -16.47 3.63 22.57
CA THR A 110 -17.47 4.30 23.38
C THR A 110 -16.66 4.67 24.60
N GLU A 111 -16.54 5.97 24.87
CA GLU A 111 -16.34 6.38 26.25
C GLU A 111 -17.35 5.56 27.04
N SER A 112 -16.83 4.70 27.92
CA SER A 112 -17.69 4.03 28.88
C SER A 112 -18.55 5.12 29.50
N PRO A 113 -19.87 4.96 29.61
CA PRO A 113 -20.62 5.85 30.46
C PRO A 113 -20.13 5.55 31.88
N ASP A 114 -19.10 6.28 32.31
CA ASP A 114 -18.66 6.29 33.68
C ASP A 114 -19.78 6.96 34.49
N LEU A 115 -20.55 6.08 35.15
CA LEU A 115 -21.33 6.23 36.39
C LEU A 115 -22.57 7.15 36.38
#